data_AF-A0AAW5SQP0-F1
#
_entry.id   AF-A0AAW5SQP0-F1
#
_cell.length_a   1.000
_cell.length_b   1.000
_cell.length_c   1.000
_cell.angle_alpha   90.00
_cell.angle_beta   90.00
_cell.angle_gamma   90.00
#
_symmetry.space_group_name_H-M   'P 1'
#
loop_
_entity.id
_entity.type
_entity.pdbx_description
1 polymer ?
#
loop_
_entity_poly.entity_id
_entity_poly.type
_entity_poly.pdbx_seq_one_letter_code
_entity_poly.pdbx_strand_id
1 'polypeptide(L)'
;MKLLGDGPRWWDVRCADGRFAILTRQAEFKPKGEVCYTILDAQEGVRGPCNLIGQGWDKYMPDEACQDLLTELQIGAKVNAWNAGDRSLSEAGIDQLLVERGSWVEISHRNRVPLDLGEVGAA
;
A
#
# COMPACT_ATOMS: atom_id res chain seq x y z
N MET A 1 -13.56 -8.29 -3.63
CA MET A 1 -12.47 -7.91 -4.56
C MET A 1 -11.65 -9.16 -4.85
N LYS A 2 -11.48 -9.58 -6.12
CA LYS A 2 -10.75 -10.79 -6.49
C LYS A 2 -9.70 -10.43 -7.54
N LEU A 3 -8.43 -10.69 -7.26
CA LEU A 3 -7.33 -10.51 -8.21
C LEU A 3 -7.28 -11.73 -9.13
N LEU A 4 -7.49 -11.55 -10.43
CA LEU A 4 -7.70 -12.66 -11.39
C LEU A 4 -6.39 -13.30 -11.93
N GLY A 5 -5.22 -12.71 -11.67
CA GLY A 5 -3.94 -13.14 -12.25
C GLY A 5 -3.06 -14.10 -11.41
N ASP A 6 -3.33 -14.25 -10.10
CA ASP A 6 -2.43 -14.95 -9.16
C ASP A 6 -2.90 -16.39 -8.81
N GLY A 7 -3.52 -17.13 -9.73
CA GLY A 7 -4.06 -18.47 -9.42
C GLY A 7 -5.00 -18.49 -8.19
N PRO A 8 -5.33 -19.65 -7.60
CA PRO A 8 -6.20 -19.74 -6.42
C PRO A 8 -5.47 -19.37 -5.12
N ARG A 9 -4.34 -18.65 -5.16
CA ARG A 9 -3.62 -18.28 -3.94
C ARG A 9 -4.17 -16.97 -3.42
N TRP A 10 -5.05 -17.10 -2.43
CA TRP A 10 -5.72 -15.96 -1.83
C TRP A 10 -4.72 -15.13 -1.01
N TRP A 11 -4.91 -13.83 -1.10
CA TRP A 11 -4.20 -12.85 -0.31
C TRP A 11 -5.05 -12.52 0.92
N ASP A 12 -4.42 -12.45 2.09
CA ASP A 12 -5.07 -12.01 3.33
C ASP A 12 -4.99 -10.48 3.41
N VAL A 13 -6.13 -9.83 3.58
CA VAL A 13 -6.16 -8.38 3.86
C VAL A 13 -5.78 -8.17 5.33
N ARG A 14 -4.74 -7.37 5.58
CA ARG A 14 -4.24 -7.08 6.94
C ARG A 14 -4.80 -5.78 7.49
N CYS A 15 -4.85 -4.75 6.66
CA CYS A 15 -5.52 -3.49 6.95
C CYS A 15 -5.89 -2.79 5.65
N ALA A 16 -6.85 -1.87 5.72
CA ALA A 16 -7.32 -1.11 4.57
C ALA A 16 -8.01 0.19 5.01
N ASP A 17 -8.08 1.14 4.08
CA ASP A 17 -8.95 2.31 4.15
C ASP A 17 -9.74 2.48 2.83
N GLY A 18 -10.25 3.69 2.57
CA GLY A 18 -10.99 3.98 1.34
C GLY A 18 -10.19 3.97 0.04
N ARG A 19 -8.85 4.00 0.10
CA ARG A 19 -7.94 4.04 -1.05
C ARG A 19 -6.99 2.85 -1.09
N PHE A 20 -6.36 2.55 0.04
CA PHE A 20 -5.30 1.57 0.15
C PHE A 20 -5.77 0.30 0.83
N ALA A 21 -5.20 -0.83 0.42
CA ALA A 21 -5.29 -2.09 1.15
C ALA A 21 -3.92 -2.77 1.19
N ILE A 22 -3.52 -3.24 2.37
CA ILE A 22 -2.28 -4.01 2.56
C ILE A 22 -2.63 -5.47 2.67
N LEU A 23 -2.07 -6.25 1.76
CA LEU A 23 -2.36 -7.66 1.61
C LEU A 23 -1.09 -8.46 1.81
N THR A 24 -1.19 -9.58 2.51
CA THR A 24 -0.08 -10.50 2.71
C THR A 24 -0.44 -11.91 2.27
N ARG A 25 0.58 -12.71 2.01
CA ARG A 25 0.47 -14.16 1.85
C ARG A 25 1.78 -14.80 2.24
N GLN A 26 1.76 -16.09 2.60
CA GLN A 26 2.99 -16.85 2.84
C GLN A 26 3.95 -16.72 1.65
N ALA A 27 5.19 -16.32 1.93
CA ALA A 27 6.23 -16.24 0.91
C ALA A 27 6.61 -17.65 0.43
N GLU A 28 6.75 -17.81 -0.89
CA GLU A 28 7.13 -19.09 -1.48
C GLU A 28 8.52 -19.51 -1.03
N PHE A 29 8.67 -20.79 -0.69
CA PHE A 29 9.95 -21.39 -0.29
C PHE A 29 10.61 -20.72 0.93
N LYS A 30 9.86 -19.95 1.73
CA LYS A 30 10.32 -19.34 2.98
C LYS A 30 9.79 -20.07 4.21
N PRO A 31 10.45 -19.92 5.38
CA PRO A 31 9.89 -20.39 6.65
C PRO A 31 8.46 -19.87 6.86
N LYS A 32 7.64 -20.67 7.56
CA LYS A 32 6.29 -20.27 7.92
C LYS A 32 6.32 -18.92 8.66
N GLY A 33 5.46 -18.00 8.24
CA GLY A 33 5.33 -16.67 8.84
C GLY A 33 6.12 -15.58 8.12
N GLU A 34 7.14 -15.90 7.32
CA GLU A 34 7.67 -14.92 6.36
C GLU A 34 6.68 -14.76 5.21
N VAL A 35 6.30 -13.51 4.94
CA VAL A 35 5.24 -13.19 3.98
C VAL A 35 5.76 -12.38 2.80
N CYS A 36 5.09 -12.52 1.67
CA CYS A 36 5.09 -11.49 0.65
C CYS A 36 3.93 -10.55 0.93
N TYR A 37 4.11 -9.26 0.66
CA TYR A 37 3.02 -8.30 0.71
C TYR A 37 2.82 -7.60 -0.63
N THR A 38 1.62 -7.06 -0.83
CA THR A 38 1.31 -6.12 -1.89
C THR A 38 0.38 -5.05 -1.32
N ILE A 39 0.54 -3.83 -1.80
CA ILE A 39 -0.37 -2.72 -1.52
C ILE A 39 -1.26 -2.59 -2.74
N LEU A 40 -2.57 -2.41 -2.53
CA LEU A 40 -3.50 -1.99 -3.58
C LEU A 40 -3.73 -0.48 -3.41
N ASP A 41 -3.70 0.27 -4.50
CA ASP A 41 -4.22 1.64 -4.57
C ASP A 41 -5.42 1.63 -5.51
N ALA A 42 -6.61 1.68 -4.92
CA ALA A 42 -7.87 1.64 -5.64
C ALA A 42 -8.12 2.90 -6.46
N GLN A 43 -7.57 4.04 -6.03
CA GLN A 43 -7.71 5.31 -6.76
C GLN A 43 -6.87 5.31 -8.03
N GLU A 44 -5.63 4.81 -7.95
CA GLU A 44 -4.72 4.72 -9.10
C GLU A 44 -4.93 3.44 -9.94
N GLY A 45 -5.73 2.49 -9.45
CA GLY A 45 -6.00 1.23 -10.15
C GLY A 45 -4.76 0.34 -10.27
N VAL A 46 -3.87 0.35 -9.27
CA VAL A 46 -2.60 -0.41 -9.29
C VAL A 46 -2.38 -1.20 -8.01
N ARG A 47 -1.53 -2.23 -8.11
CA ARG A 47 -0.94 -2.90 -6.94
C ARG A 47 0.56 -3.00 -7.05
N GLY A 48 1.25 -3.04 -5.92
CA GLY A 48 2.68 -3.30 -5.87
C GLY A 48 3.27 -3.16 -4.47
N PRO A 49 4.57 -3.40 -4.31
CA PRO A 49 5.29 -3.11 -3.06
C PRO A 49 5.47 -1.59 -2.89
N CYS A 50 5.90 -1.16 -1.71
CA CYS A 50 6.31 0.22 -1.52
C CYS A 50 7.62 0.53 -2.26
N ASN A 51 7.96 1.81 -2.37
CA ASN A 51 9.12 2.35 -3.10
C ASN A 51 10.45 2.25 -2.35
N LEU A 52 10.53 1.50 -1.25
CA LEU A 52 11.77 1.26 -0.50
C LEU A 52 12.75 0.38 -1.29
N ILE A 53 14.04 0.71 -1.18
CA ILE A 53 15.13 -0.08 -1.77
C ILE A 53 15.46 -1.25 -0.82
N GLY A 54 15.53 -2.48 -1.34
CA GLY A 54 15.98 -3.65 -0.58
C GLY A 54 14.85 -4.56 -0.10
N GLN A 55 14.76 -4.80 1.21
CA GLN A 55 13.94 -5.87 1.83
C GLN A 55 12.41 -5.58 1.85
N GLY A 56 11.96 -4.45 1.29
CA GLY A 56 10.58 -3.98 1.43
C GLY A 56 10.31 -3.33 2.79
N TRP A 57 9.05 -3.33 3.22
CA TRP A 57 8.62 -2.72 4.48
C TRP A 57 9.00 -3.55 5.71
N ASP A 58 8.39 -4.72 5.85
CA ASP A 58 8.66 -5.70 6.91
C ASP A 58 8.43 -7.11 6.34
N LYS A 59 9.27 -8.08 6.69
CA LYS A 59 9.20 -9.44 6.13
C LYS A 59 8.18 -10.36 6.81
N TYR A 60 7.69 -9.97 7.98
CA TYR A 60 6.67 -10.69 8.75
C TYR A 60 5.33 -9.99 8.74
N MET A 61 5.29 -8.68 8.49
CA MET A 61 4.08 -7.85 8.40
C MET A 61 3.08 -8.12 9.55
N PRO A 62 3.49 -7.97 10.82
CA PRO A 62 2.53 -7.94 11.93
C PRO A 62 1.52 -6.79 11.75
N ASP A 63 0.41 -6.84 12.48
CA ASP A 63 -0.69 -5.86 12.31
C ASP A 63 -0.23 -4.41 12.53
N GLU A 64 0.65 -4.19 13.51
CA GLU A 64 1.26 -2.88 13.78
C GLU A 64 2.06 -2.36 12.57
N ALA A 65 2.93 -3.20 12.00
CA ALA A 65 3.70 -2.82 10.81
C ALA A 65 2.80 -2.56 9.59
N CYS A 66 1.69 -3.30 9.46
CA CYS A 66 0.69 -3.03 8.42
C CYS A 66 0.02 -1.67 8.64
N GLN A 67 -0.33 -1.34 9.88
CA GLN A 67 -0.95 -0.06 10.23
C GLN A 67 0.00 1.12 10.03
N ASP A 68 1.28 0.95 10.34
CA ASP A 68 2.30 1.95 10.08
C ASP A 68 2.47 2.17 8.57
N LEU A 69 2.57 1.09 7.77
CA LEU A 69 2.64 1.21 6.32
C LEU A 69 1.42 1.94 5.74
N LEU A 70 0.21 1.65 6.24
CA LEU A 70 -1.00 2.35 5.81
C LEU A 70 -0.92 3.85 6.11
N THR A 71 -0.42 4.20 7.29
CA THR A 71 -0.24 5.59 7.72
C THR A 71 0.74 6.32 6.81
N GLU A 72 1.88 5.70 6.49
CA GLU A 72 2.89 6.30 5.60
C GLU A 72 2.37 6.48 4.17
N LEU A 73 1.56 5.54 3.66
CA LEU A 73 0.91 5.68 2.35
C LEU A 73 -0.11 6.84 2.33
N GLN A 74 -0.88 7.01 3.41
CA GLN A 74 -1.83 8.12 3.54
C GLN A 74 -1.13 9.47 3.58
N ILE A 75 0.03 9.55 4.23
CA ILE A 75 0.85 10.76 4.26
C ILE A 75 1.40 11.04 2.86
N GLY A 76 1.97 10.04 2.19
CA GLY A 76 2.46 10.18 0.82
C GLY A 76 1.36 10.64 -0.14
N ALA A 77 0.14 10.13 0.00
CA ALA A 77 -1.00 10.58 -0.79
C ALA A 77 -1.33 12.07 -0.57
N LYS A 78 -1.29 12.56 0.68
CA LYS A 78 -1.52 13.98 1.01
C LYS A 78 -0.43 14.88 0.45
N VAL A 79 0.83 14.48 0.60
CA VAL A 79 1.99 15.22 0.06
C VAL A 79 1.91 15.29 -1.46
N ASN A 80 1.57 14.19 -2.14
CA ASN A 80 1.42 14.16 -3.59
C ASN A 80 0.24 14.99 -4.08
N ALA A 81 -0.90 14.94 -3.41
CA ALA A 81 -2.03 15.80 -3.73
C ALA A 81 -1.63 17.29 -3.63
N TRP A 82 -0.93 17.66 -2.56
CA TRP A 82 -0.40 19.02 -2.41
C TRP A 82 0.60 19.38 -3.51
N ASN A 83 1.55 18.51 -3.84
CA ASN A 83 2.47 18.75 -4.96
C ASN A 83 1.75 18.90 -6.30
N ALA A 84 0.62 18.20 -6.49
CA ALA A 84 -0.23 18.29 -7.68
C ALA A 84 -1.14 19.54 -7.71
N GLY A 85 -1.10 20.38 -6.69
CA GLY A 85 -1.86 21.63 -6.63
C GLY A 85 -3.13 21.58 -5.79
N ASP A 86 -3.44 20.45 -5.13
CA ASP A 86 -4.49 20.44 -4.11
C ASP A 86 -4.07 21.32 -2.93
N ARG A 87 -4.98 22.19 -2.47
CA ARG A 87 -4.77 23.13 -1.36
C ARG A 87 -5.76 22.88 -0.21
N SER A 88 -6.35 21.68 -0.17
CA SER A 88 -7.16 21.20 0.95
C SER A 88 -6.38 21.18 2.28
N LEU A 89 -5.05 21.01 2.21
CA LEU A 89 -4.12 21.25 3.32
C LEU A 89 -3.33 22.55 3.09
N SER A 90 -3.09 23.29 4.17
CA SER A 90 -2.20 24.45 4.15
C SER A 90 -0.74 24.02 4.03
N GLU A 91 0.11 24.92 3.53
CA GLU A 91 1.57 24.72 3.49
C GLU A 91 2.13 24.37 4.88
N ALA A 92 1.74 25.12 5.92
CA ALA A 92 2.11 24.82 7.30
C ALA A 92 1.64 23.43 7.77
N GLY A 93 0.49 22.95 7.31
CA GLY A 93 0.00 21.61 7.63
C GLY A 93 0.82 20.50 6.96
N ILE A 94 1.31 20.74 5.74
CA ILE A 94 2.25 19.82 5.06
C ILE A 94 3.62 19.87 5.72
N ASP A 95 4.15 21.04 6.01
CA ASP A 95 5.43 21.19 6.70
C ASP A 95 5.44 20.47 8.04
N GLN A 96 4.37 20.58 8.82
CA GLN A 96 4.23 19.85 10.08
C GLN A 96 4.28 18.32 9.86
N LEU A 97 3.55 17.79 8.87
CA LEU A 97 3.59 16.37 8.53
C LEU A 97 5.00 15.91 8.15
N LEU A 98 5.71 16.71 7.35
CA LEU A 98 7.07 16.42 6.91
C LEU A 98 8.07 16.45 8.06
N VAL A 99 7.91 17.39 9.01
CA VAL A 99 8.76 17.50 10.19
C VAL A 99 8.54 16.35 11.18
N GLU A 100 7.28 15.97 11.44
CA GLU A 100 6.96 14.94 12.43
C GLU A 100 7.37 13.54 11.99
N ARG A 101 7.33 13.25 10.68
CA ARG A 101 7.56 11.90 10.15
C ARG A 101 8.87 11.74 9.40
N GLY A 102 9.41 12.82 8.82
CA GLY A 102 10.71 12.85 8.14
C GLY A 102 10.80 12.06 6.83
N SER A 103 9.93 11.08 6.61
CA SER A 103 9.85 10.26 5.40
C SER A 103 8.42 9.71 5.23
N TRP A 104 8.03 9.37 4.00
CA TRP A 104 6.82 8.64 3.66
C TRP A 104 7.14 7.65 2.54
N VAL A 105 6.22 6.72 2.28
CA VAL A 105 6.34 5.76 1.18
C VAL A 105 5.19 5.89 0.19
N GLU A 106 5.45 5.37 -1.00
CA GLU A 106 4.47 5.27 -2.08
C GLU A 106 4.51 3.86 -2.65
N ILE A 107 3.52 3.50 -3.46
CA ILE A 107 3.63 2.29 -4.29
C ILE A 107 4.75 2.50 -5.32
N SER A 108 5.65 1.53 -5.42
CA SER A 108 6.77 1.56 -6.36
C SER A 108 6.29 1.76 -7.80
N HIS A 109 6.68 2.88 -8.41
CA HIS A 109 6.42 3.16 -9.82
C HIS A 109 7.03 2.11 -10.77
N ARG A 110 8.12 1.45 -10.36
CA ARG A 110 8.83 0.44 -11.18
C ARG A 110 8.22 -0.95 -11.07
N ASN A 111 7.61 -1.26 -9.93
CA ASN A 111 7.14 -2.61 -9.61
C ASN A 111 5.62 -2.70 -9.46
N ARG A 112 4.88 -1.64 -9.83
CA ARG A 112 3.42 -1.65 -9.81
C ARG A 112 2.85 -2.31 -11.06
N VAL A 113 1.74 -3.02 -10.88
CA VAL A 113 0.97 -3.63 -11.95
C VAL A 113 -0.48 -3.14 -11.89
N PRO A 114 -1.19 -3.02 -13.03
CA PRO A 114 -2.60 -2.66 -13.03
C PRO A 114 -3.46 -3.65 -12.24
N LEU A 115 -4.49 -3.12 -11.58
CA LEU A 115 -5.54 -3.93 -10.98
C LEU A 115 -6.52 -4.34 -12.07
N ASP A 116 -6.69 -5.65 -12.25
CA ASP A 116 -7.83 -6.20 -12.98
C ASP A 116 -8.94 -6.51 -11.97
N LEU A 117 -9.81 -5.52 -11.75
CA LEU A 117 -10.92 -5.59 -10.82
C LEU A 117 -12.15 -6.12 -11.55
N GLY A 118 -12.49 -7.40 -11.34
CA GLY A 118 -13.76 -7.93 -11.79
C GLY A 118 -14.93 -7.42 -10.94
N GLU A 119 -16.09 -7.22 -11.58
CA GLU A 119 -17.36 -7.00 -10.87
C GLU A 119 -17.64 -8.20 -9.95
N VAL A 120 -17.88 -7.92 -8.67
CA VAL A 120 -18.42 -8.93 -7.75
C VAL A 120 -19.92 -8.94 -8.00
N GLY A 121 -20.40 -9.88 -8.85
CA GLY A 121 -21.83 -10.10 -9.02
C GLY A 121 -22.49 -10.22 -7.66
N ALA A 122 -23.50 -9.39 -7.40
CA ALA A 122 -24.30 -9.48 -6.19
C ALA A 122 -24.89 -10.90 -6.14
N ALA A 123 -24.49 -11.66 -5.12
CA ALA A 123 -25.07 -12.96 -4.81
C ALA A 123 -26.42 -12.79 -4.12
#